data_AF-A0A093P3W1-F1
#
_entry.id   AF-A0A093P3W1-F1
#
_cell.length_a   1.000
_cell.length_b   1.000
_cell.length_c   1.000
_cell.angle_alpha   90.00
_cell.angle_beta   90.00
_cell.angle_gamma   90.00
#
_symmetry.space_group_name_H-M   'P 1'
#
loop_
_entity.id
_entity.type
_entity.pdbx_description
1 polymer ?
#
loop_
_entity_poly.entity_id
_entity_poly.type
_entity_poly.pdbx_seq_one_letter_code
_entity_poly.pdbx_strand_id
1 'polypeptide(L)'
;NQSKNRYKSIIPYDHCRVVLQPSDMGNGYINASYMDSYRSPHFFIAAQGPLPGTVVDFWQMVWQEKTSVIVMLTSLVEQNKTKCEQYWPEQEQVYGDFTVTLSNTRTTTGLVTRIFCLQKAGCALPRVVEQFHYLLWPDHGVPRNPAQLLCLVEVVNKRVLEAPAGPVLVHCSAGIGRTGTFIALDFLLKMGKAEGEVDVFHCVQRLREQRVSMVQTKEQYTFLYEVLLEGLLCGSTGVPVESITSHVRCLREAETSKHNNVLEKEFKALQKFSELFQLLPHREAEKPSNQTKNRKPGILPADSCRPILMSSLNADGSPGYINAIFANTYTEEDRLIITQLPFPTTLVDFWALVWDYTCTSVVVLNQL
;
A
#
# COMPACT_ATOMS: atom_id res chain seq x y z
N ASN A 1 30.98 5.49 11.13
CA ASN A 1 29.60 5.12 10.73
C ASN A 1 28.58 6.25 10.77
N GLN A 2 28.84 7.39 11.43
CA GLN A 2 27.86 8.49 11.50
C GLN A 2 27.38 8.97 10.13
N SER A 3 28.29 9.13 9.16
CA SER A 3 27.96 9.51 7.77
C SER A 3 27.13 8.46 7.02
N LYS A 4 27.07 7.22 7.50
CA LYS A 4 26.25 6.14 6.93
C LYS A 4 24.82 6.12 7.50
N ASN A 5 24.47 7.02 8.42
CA ASN A 5 23.14 7.11 9.05
C ASN A 5 22.38 8.32 8.51
N ARG A 6 21.21 8.09 7.91
CA ARG A 6 20.34 9.18 7.43
C ARG A 6 19.83 10.06 8.59
N TYR A 7 19.57 9.43 9.75
CA TYR A 7 19.13 10.10 10.97
C TYR A 7 20.03 9.70 12.14
N LYS A 8 20.58 10.70 12.85
CA LYS A 8 21.53 10.47 13.95
C LYS A 8 20.94 9.65 15.10
N SER A 9 19.63 9.74 15.32
CA SER A 9 18.91 9.05 16.39
C SER A 9 18.37 7.67 16.00
N ILE A 10 18.53 7.24 14.73
CA ILE A 10 17.98 5.98 14.23
C ILE A 10 19.14 5.10 13.81
N ILE A 11 19.57 4.24 14.73
CA ILE A 11 20.74 3.37 14.60
C ILE A 11 20.29 1.94 14.93
N PRO A 12 20.75 0.91 14.18
CA PRO A 12 20.41 -0.48 14.50
C PRO A 12 21.06 -0.92 15.81
N TYR A 13 20.40 -1.81 16.55
CA TYR A 13 21.01 -2.45 17.72
C TYR A 13 22.08 -3.46 17.31
N ASP A 14 23.15 -3.59 18.10
CA ASP A 14 24.27 -4.46 17.77
C ASP A 14 23.90 -5.94 17.66
N HIS A 15 22.96 -6.42 18.48
CA HIS A 15 22.54 -7.83 18.48
C HIS A 15 21.67 -8.23 17.28
N CYS A 16 21.06 -7.26 16.60
CA CYS A 16 20.20 -7.52 15.44
C CYS A 16 20.68 -6.88 14.14
N ARG A 17 21.77 -6.10 14.15
CA ARG A 17 22.23 -5.41 12.94
C ARG A 17 22.73 -6.38 11.88
N VAL A 18 22.52 -6.02 10.62
CA VAL A 18 23.20 -6.69 9.51
C VAL A 18 24.68 -6.29 9.52
N VAL A 19 25.57 -7.28 9.39
CA VAL A 19 27.03 -7.07 9.37
C VAL A 19 27.54 -7.40 7.98
N LEU A 20 28.05 -6.39 7.26
CA LEU A 20 28.66 -6.62 5.95
C LEU A 20 30.04 -7.25 6.12
N GLN A 21 30.35 -8.23 5.28
CA GLN A 21 31.71 -8.74 5.15
C GLN A 21 32.62 -7.60 4.68
N PRO A 22 33.74 -7.34 5.35
CA PRO A 22 34.66 -6.27 4.97
C PRO A 22 35.17 -6.49 3.54
N SER A 23 35.06 -5.48 2.69
CA SER A 23 36.13 -5.22 1.71
C SER A 23 37.27 -4.53 2.47
N ASP A 24 38.51 -4.59 1.97
CA ASP A 24 39.79 -4.29 2.65
C ASP A 24 39.90 -2.95 3.42
N MET A 25 38.88 -2.08 3.40
CA MET A 25 38.84 -0.75 4.04
C MET A 25 37.58 -0.50 4.91
N GLY A 26 36.63 -1.44 5.02
CA GLY A 26 35.31 -1.22 5.62
C GLY A 26 35.12 -1.86 7.00
N ASN A 27 34.43 -1.19 7.92
CA ASN A 27 34.11 -1.74 9.25
C ASN A 27 32.82 -2.59 9.29
N GLY A 28 32.36 -3.10 8.14
CA GLY A 28 31.21 -4.00 8.03
C GLY A 28 29.86 -3.40 8.44
N TYR A 29 29.73 -2.07 8.49
CA TYR A 29 28.51 -1.40 8.95
C TYR A 29 27.57 -1.00 7.81
N ILE A 30 26.29 -1.33 7.99
CA ILE A 30 25.14 -0.76 7.29
C ILE A 30 24.01 -0.51 8.30
N ASN A 31 23.19 0.51 8.07
CA ASN A 31 22.03 0.80 8.92
C ASN A 31 20.84 -0.09 8.52
N ALA A 32 20.88 -1.35 8.97
CA ALA A 32 19.84 -2.33 8.77
C ALA A 32 19.81 -3.34 9.93
N SER A 33 18.63 -3.89 10.21
CA SER A 33 18.43 -4.92 11.25
C SER A 33 17.71 -6.12 10.65
N TYR A 34 18.08 -7.33 11.07
CA TYR A 34 17.22 -8.49 10.86
C TYR A 34 15.97 -8.37 11.72
N MET A 35 14.83 -8.75 11.15
CA MET A 35 13.54 -8.73 11.82
C MET A 35 12.84 -10.08 11.63
N ASP A 36 12.15 -10.51 12.68
CA ASP A 36 11.37 -11.73 12.63
C ASP A 36 10.01 -11.48 11.95
N SER A 37 9.53 -12.50 11.26
CA SER A 37 8.10 -12.68 11.01
C SER A 37 7.55 -13.74 12.00
N TYR A 38 6.23 -13.94 12.00
CA TYR A 38 5.59 -14.87 12.91
C TYR A 38 6.11 -16.31 12.67
N ARG A 39 6.69 -16.91 13.72
CA ARG A 39 7.38 -18.22 13.70
C ARG A 39 8.47 -18.36 12.62
N SER A 40 9.00 -17.24 12.12
CA SER A 40 10.00 -17.20 11.05
C SER A 40 11.10 -16.21 11.42
N PRO A 41 12.17 -16.67 12.10
CA PRO A 41 13.27 -15.80 12.50
C PRO A 41 14.01 -15.27 11.27
N HIS A 42 14.49 -14.02 11.35
CA HIS A 42 15.25 -13.37 10.27
C HIS A 42 14.56 -13.37 8.89
N PHE A 43 13.23 -13.40 8.86
CA PHE A 43 12.46 -13.39 7.61
C PHE A 43 12.65 -12.08 6.83
N PHE A 44 12.84 -10.97 7.53
CA PHE A 44 13.01 -9.66 6.95
C PHE A 44 14.36 -9.04 7.31
N ILE A 45 14.79 -8.09 6.48
CA ILE A 45 15.77 -7.05 6.83
C ILE A 45 15.04 -5.70 6.77
N ALA A 46 14.99 -4.98 7.90
CA ALA A 46 14.52 -3.59 7.94
C ALA A 46 15.71 -2.64 7.78
N ALA A 47 15.74 -1.89 6.68
CA ALA A 47 16.85 -1.00 6.34
C ALA A 47 16.41 0.47 6.19
N GLN A 48 17.34 1.40 6.41
CA GLN A 48 17.13 2.80 5.97
C GLN A 48 17.15 2.87 4.44
N GLY A 49 16.49 3.87 3.86
CA GLY A 49 16.67 4.20 2.45
C GLY A 49 18.11 4.67 2.21
N PRO A 50 18.85 4.08 1.24
CA PRO A 50 20.27 4.35 1.05
C PRO A 50 20.55 5.84 0.84
N LEU A 51 21.74 6.25 1.25
CA LEU A 51 22.34 7.56 0.99
C LEU A 51 23.27 7.44 -0.23
N PRO A 52 23.66 8.55 -0.89
CA PRO A 52 24.65 8.51 -1.96
C PRO A 52 25.91 7.71 -1.61
N GLY A 53 26.44 7.91 -0.39
CA GLY A 53 27.63 7.21 0.11
C GLY A 53 27.40 5.78 0.62
N THR A 54 26.18 5.24 0.55
CA THR A 54 25.85 3.88 1.05
C THR A 54 25.13 3.02 0.03
N VAL A 55 25.02 3.43 -1.24
CA VAL A 55 24.39 2.62 -2.29
C VAL A 55 25.17 1.32 -2.55
N VAL A 56 26.51 1.39 -2.54
CA VAL A 56 27.37 0.19 -2.69
C VAL A 56 27.20 -0.77 -1.50
N ASP A 57 27.16 -0.24 -0.27
CA ASP A 57 26.89 -1.02 0.93
C ASP A 57 25.51 -1.72 0.85
N PHE A 58 24.50 -1.04 0.28
CA PHE A 58 23.16 -1.59 0.10
C PHE A 58 23.15 -2.78 -0.87
N TRP A 59 23.80 -2.66 -2.03
CA TRP A 59 23.91 -3.80 -2.97
C TRP A 59 24.80 -4.93 -2.44
N GLN A 60 25.85 -4.60 -1.69
CA GLN A 60 26.64 -5.59 -0.95
C GLN A 60 25.76 -6.37 0.03
N MET A 61 24.86 -5.70 0.77
CA MET A 61 23.89 -6.36 1.66
C MET A 61 22.96 -7.29 0.88
N VAL A 62 22.34 -6.80 -0.21
CA VAL A 62 21.43 -7.59 -1.06
C VAL A 62 22.12 -8.84 -1.58
N TRP A 63 23.36 -8.72 -2.05
CA TRP A 63 24.15 -9.87 -2.50
C TRP A 63 24.55 -10.79 -1.36
N GLN A 64 25.07 -10.27 -0.25
CA GLN A 64 25.54 -11.10 0.85
C GLN A 64 24.41 -11.94 1.45
N GLU A 65 23.27 -11.29 1.69
CA GLU A 65 22.11 -11.91 2.34
C GLU A 65 21.25 -12.72 1.37
N LYS A 66 21.64 -12.79 0.09
CA LYS A 66 20.90 -13.51 -0.97
C LYS A 66 19.45 -13.03 -1.10
N THR A 67 19.21 -11.75 -0.83
CA THR A 67 17.90 -11.12 -0.98
C THR A 67 17.47 -11.17 -2.44
N SER A 68 16.30 -11.76 -2.70
CA SER A 68 15.65 -11.77 -4.01
C SER A 68 14.48 -10.77 -4.10
N VAL A 69 13.98 -10.27 -2.97
CA VAL A 69 12.82 -9.36 -2.91
C VAL A 69 13.15 -8.11 -2.10
N ILE A 70 12.91 -6.95 -2.70
CA ILE A 70 13.02 -5.63 -2.06
C ILE A 70 11.64 -4.97 -2.02
N VAL A 71 11.22 -4.47 -0.87
CA VAL A 71 10.00 -3.69 -0.68
C VAL A 71 10.38 -2.26 -0.31
N MET A 72 10.09 -1.32 -1.21
CA MET A 72 10.34 0.12 -1.06
C MET A 72 9.02 0.84 -0.77
N LEU A 73 8.92 1.47 0.41
CA LEU A 73 7.68 2.09 0.92
C LEU A 73 7.78 3.62 0.99
N THR A 74 8.59 4.26 0.14
CA THR A 74 8.78 5.72 0.14
C THR A 74 9.13 6.20 -1.25
N SER A 75 8.67 7.41 -1.59
CA SER A 75 9.17 8.12 -2.76
C SER A 75 10.61 8.56 -2.54
N LEU A 76 11.34 8.86 -3.62
CA LEU A 76 12.71 9.39 -3.52
C LEU A 76 12.73 10.75 -2.81
N VAL A 77 11.75 11.60 -3.13
CA VAL A 77 11.57 12.94 -2.57
C VAL A 77 10.13 13.10 -2.10
N GLU A 78 9.97 13.67 -0.92
CA GLU A 78 8.69 13.95 -0.27
C GLU A 78 8.79 15.34 0.36
N GLN A 79 7.86 16.24 0.08
CA GLN A 79 7.90 17.66 0.49
C GLN A 79 9.27 18.34 0.27
N ASN A 80 9.85 18.19 -0.92
CA ASN A 80 11.18 18.72 -1.29
C ASN A 80 12.34 18.21 -0.40
N LYS A 81 12.15 17.11 0.32
CA LYS A 81 13.20 16.47 1.13
C LYS A 81 13.50 15.09 0.56
N THR A 82 14.78 14.82 0.29
CA THR A 82 15.25 13.50 -0.13
C THR A 82 15.02 12.48 0.99
N LYS A 83 14.20 11.48 0.71
CA LYS A 83 13.87 10.38 1.62
C LYS A 83 14.70 9.14 1.34
N CYS A 84 15.06 8.91 0.08
CA CYS A 84 15.83 7.76 -0.38
C CYS A 84 16.67 8.19 -1.59
N GLU A 85 17.91 7.73 -1.67
CA GLU A 85 18.68 7.83 -2.91
C GLU A 85 18.15 6.82 -3.92
N GLN A 86 18.17 7.17 -5.22
CA GLN A 86 17.87 6.19 -6.25
C GLN A 86 19.05 5.22 -6.35
N TYR A 87 18.82 3.97 -5.95
CA TYR A 87 19.84 2.92 -5.93
C TYR A 87 19.75 1.96 -7.12
N TRP A 88 18.90 2.26 -8.10
CA TRP A 88 18.70 1.43 -9.28
C TRP A 88 18.90 2.24 -10.58
N PRO A 89 19.35 1.59 -11.66
CA PRO A 89 19.51 2.24 -12.96
C PRO A 89 18.22 2.25 -13.78
N GLU A 90 18.20 3.08 -14.82
CA GLU A 90 17.18 3.01 -15.88
C GLU A 90 17.45 1.87 -16.87
N GLN A 91 18.71 1.47 -17.05
CA GLN A 91 19.09 0.35 -17.91
C GLN A 91 20.16 -0.52 -17.23
N GLU A 92 21.35 0.02 -17.02
CA GLU A 92 22.45 -0.69 -16.36
C GLU A 92 23.36 0.30 -15.63
N GLN A 93 23.86 -0.08 -14.47
CA GLN A 93 24.86 0.71 -13.74
C GLN A 93 25.74 -0.19 -12.87
N VAL A 94 27.01 0.22 -12.71
CA VAL A 94 27.98 -0.42 -11.83
C VAL A 94 28.04 0.31 -10.48
N TYR A 95 27.92 -0.45 -9.39
CA TYR A 95 28.00 -0.01 -8.00
C TYR A 95 29.10 -0.80 -7.28
N GLY A 96 30.35 -0.30 -7.32
CA GLY A 96 31.49 -1.07 -6.82
C GLY A 96 31.69 -2.35 -7.64
N ASP A 97 31.70 -3.51 -6.99
CA ASP A 97 31.83 -4.83 -7.65
C ASP A 97 30.50 -5.36 -8.23
N PHE A 98 29.42 -4.60 -8.13
CA PHE A 98 28.08 -5.04 -8.52
C PHE A 98 27.64 -4.35 -9.81
N THR A 99 27.28 -5.11 -10.83
CA THR A 99 26.52 -4.62 -11.97
C THR A 99 25.05 -4.93 -11.75
N VAL A 100 24.21 -3.90 -11.82
CA VAL A 100 22.76 -4.01 -11.72
C VAL A 100 22.18 -3.66 -13.07
N THR A 101 21.38 -4.54 -13.65
CA THR A 101 20.75 -4.35 -14.95
C THR A 101 19.23 -4.45 -14.79
N LEU A 102 18.48 -3.44 -15.22
CA LEU A 102 17.02 -3.46 -15.23
C LEU A 102 16.53 -4.34 -16.37
N SER A 103 15.87 -5.45 -16.04
CA SER A 103 15.34 -6.40 -17.02
C SER A 103 13.88 -6.11 -17.39
N ASN A 104 13.06 -5.66 -16.43
CA ASN A 104 11.65 -5.37 -16.68
C ASN A 104 11.10 -4.35 -15.67
N THR A 105 10.11 -3.57 -16.08
CA THR A 105 9.32 -2.69 -15.21
C THR A 105 7.83 -2.88 -15.50
N ARG A 106 7.02 -3.05 -14.46
CA ARG A 106 5.56 -3.07 -14.52
C ARG A 106 5.01 -1.99 -13.60
N THR A 107 4.11 -1.17 -14.11
CA THR A 107 3.52 -0.06 -13.37
C THR A 107 2.00 -0.21 -13.29
N THR A 108 1.47 0.00 -12.10
CA THR A 108 0.03 0.10 -11.81
C THR A 108 -0.21 1.37 -10.97
N THR A 109 -1.48 1.74 -10.75
CA THR A 109 -1.87 2.99 -10.05
C THR A 109 -1.28 3.16 -8.64
N GLY A 110 -0.79 2.08 -8.00
CA GLY A 110 -0.19 2.16 -6.68
C GLY A 110 1.14 1.45 -6.47
N LEU A 111 1.66 0.77 -7.50
CA LEU A 111 2.82 -0.10 -7.36
C LEU A 111 3.65 -0.13 -8.64
N VAL A 112 4.96 0.09 -8.49
CA VAL A 112 5.94 -0.17 -9.54
C VAL A 112 6.73 -1.42 -9.16
N THR A 113 6.74 -2.41 -10.03
CA THR A 113 7.56 -3.62 -9.88
C THR A 113 8.72 -3.56 -10.85
N ARG A 114 9.95 -3.71 -10.36
CA ARG A 114 11.17 -3.77 -11.18
C ARG A 114 11.86 -5.11 -10.99
N ILE A 115 12.32 -5.70 -12.09
CA ILE A 115 13.11 -6.93 -12.07
C ILE A 115 14.53 -6.56 -12.47
N PHE A 116 15.48 -6.88 -11.60
CA PHE A 116 16.90 -6.63 -11.80
C PHE A 116 17.67 -7.93 -11.97
N CYS A 117 18.67 -7.89 -12.84
CA CYS A 117 19.77 -8.84 -12.85
C CYS A 117 20.94 -8.23 -12.05
N LEU A 118 21.31 -8.86 -10.94
CA LEU A 118 22.41 -8.47 -10.09
C LEU A 118 23.60 -9.41 -10.32
N GLN A 119 24.72 -8.86 -10.77
CA GLN A 119 25.94 -9.59 -11.09
C GLN A 119 27.10 -9.06 -10.22
N LYS A 120 27.83 -9.94 -9.55
CA LYS A 120 29.05 -9.57 -8.81
C LYS A 120 30.29 -9.90 -9.64
N ALA A 121 31.28 -9.00 -9.66
CA ALA A 121 32.59 -9.24 -10.26
C ALA A 121 33.23 -10.52 -9.71
N GLY A 122 33.82 -11.33 -10.59
CA GLY A 122 34.43 -12.61 -10.23
C GLY A 122 33.46 -13.75 -9.87
N CYS A 123 32.14 -13.50 -9.82
CA CYS A 123 31.14 -14.56 -9.64
C CYS A 123 30.51 -14.91 -11.00
N ALA A 124 30.36 -16.20 -11.32
CA ALA A 124 29.83 -16.60 -12.63
C ALA A 124 28.30 -16.49 -12.75
N LEU A 125 27.58 -16.61 -11.63
CA LEU A 125 26.12 -16.70 -11.63
C LEU A 125 25.48 -15.38 -11.20
N PRO A 126 24.69 -14.72 -12.06
CA PRO A 126 23.88 -13.57 -11.66
C PRO A 126 22.71 -14.01 -10.78
N ARG A 127 22.08 -13.04 -10.13
CA ARG A 127 20.87 -13.23 -9.30
C ARG A 127 19.76 -12.32 -9.76
N VAL A 128 18.53 -12.82 -9.71
CA VAL A 128 17.35 -12.02 -9.99
C VAL A 128 16.88 -11.37 -8.68
N VAL A 129 16.63 -10.07 -8.73
CA VAL A 129 16.08 -9.29 -7.61
C VAL A 129 14.84 -8.55 -8.09
N GLU A 130 13.71 -8.81 -7.44
CA GLU A 130 12.43 -8.13 -7.69
C GLU A 130 12.22 -7.03 -6.65
N GLN A 131 12.03 -5.78 -7.09
CA GLN A 131 11.71 -4.65 -6.25
C GLN A 131 10.24 -4.25 -6.41
N PHE A 132 9.52 -4.21 -5.31
CA PHE A 132 8.17 -3.67 -5.20
C PHE A 132 8.23 -2.26 -4.59
N HIS A 133 7.92 -1.24 -5.38
CA HIS A 133 7.91 0.15 -4.96
C HIS A 133 6.46 0.65 -4.81
N TYR A 134 6.02 0.71 -3.55
CA TYR A 134 4.66 1.12 -3.18
C TYR A 134 4.53 2.65 -3.17
N LEU A 135 3.60 3.17 -3.97
CA LEU A 135 3.45 4.61 -4.23
C LEU A 135 2.35 5.27 -3.40
N LEU A 136 1.42 4.50 -2.82
CA LEU A 136 0.21 5.03 -2.17
C LEU A 136 0.42 5.38 -0.70
N TRP A 137 1.66 5.46 -0.21
CA TRP A 137 1.94 5.91 1.15
C TRP A 137 2.24 7.41 1.17
N PRO A 138 1.35 8.25 1.72
CA PRO A 138 1.53 9.69 1.71
C PRO A 138 2.68 10.16 2.62
N ASP A 139 3.19 11.35 2.33
CA ASP A 139 4.22 12.06 3.10
C ASP A 139 3.81 12.25 4.58
N HIS A 140 2.53 12.52 4.84
CA HIS A 140 1.93 12.61 6.17
C HIS A 140 0.75 11.64 6.29
N GLY A 141 0.70 10.91 7.41
CA GLY A 141 -0.36 9.96 7.70
C GLY A 141 -0.10 8.55 7.16
N VAL A 142 -1.18 7.91 6.71
CA VAL A 142 -1.25 6.50 6.34
C VAL A 142 -1.99 6.34 5.01
N PRO A 143 -1.83 5.21 4.30
CA PRO A 143 -2.57 4.95 3.07
C PRO A 143 -4.09 5.05 3.29
N ARG A 144 -4.80 5.65 2.33
CA ARG A 144 -6.27 5.76 2.37
C ARG A 144 -6.97 4.43 2.07
N ASN A 145 -6.33 3.57 1.28
CA ASN A 145 -6.86 2.27 0.87
C ASN A 145 -5.95 1.16 1.45
N PRO A 146 -6.38 0.48 2.53
CA PRO A 146 -5.59 -0.58 3.16
C PRO A 146 -5.43 -1.84 2.27
N ALA A 147 -6.40 -2.12 1.38
CA ALA A 147 -6.40 -3.28 0.49
C ALA A 147 -5.13 -3.42 -0.37
N GLN A 148 -4.59 -2.30 -0.85
CA GLN A 148 -3.39 -2.31 -1.70
C GLN A 148 -2.14 -2.71 -0.92
N LEU A 149 -2.05 -2.35 0.36
CA LEU A 149 -0.97 -2.79 1.23
C LEU A 149 -1.10 -4.28 1.57
N LEU A 150 -2.33 -4.76 1.82
CA LEU A 150 -2.60 -6.18 2.01
C LEU A 150 -2.20 -7.01 0.78
N CYS A 151 -2.60 -6.57 -0.40
CA CYS A 151 -2.22 -7.19 -1.67
C CYS A 151 -0.70 -7.27 -1.81
N LEU A 152 0.03 -6.21 -1.45
CA LEU A 152 1.49 -6.22 -1.47
C LEU A 152 2.08 -7.26 -0.50
N VAL A 153 1.56 -7.37 0.73
CA VAL A 153 1.99 -8.40 1.69
C VAL A 153 1.74 -9.80 1.12
N GLU A 154 0.60 -10.05 0.50
CA GLU A 154 0.26 -11.34 -0.11
C GLU A 154 1.18 -11.67 -1.29
N VAL A 155 1.42 -10.72 -2.20
CA VAL A 155 2.32 -10.89 -3.34
C VAL A 155 3.73 -11.22 -2.87
N VAL A 156 4.26 -10.48 -1.89
CA VAL A 156 5.60 -10.72 -1.33
C VAL A 156 5.70 -12.11 -0.71
N ASN A 157 4.73 -12.51 0.13
CA ASN A 157 4.73 -13.84 0.74
C ASN A 157 4.62 -14.96 -0.30
N LYS A 158 3.79 -14.78 -1.33
CA LYS A 158 3.67 -15.73 -2.43
C LYS A 158 4.99 -15.87 -3.17
N ARG A 159 5.69 -14.77 -3.46
CA ARG A 159 7.01 -14.81 -4.11
C ARG A 159 8.06 -15.55 -3.28
N VAL A 160 8.11 -15.28 -1.98
CA VAL A 160 9.03 -15.98 -1.07
C VAL A 160 8.72 -17.48 -1.00
N LEU A 161 7.45 -17.86 -1.06
CA LEU A 161 7.05 -19.28 -1.08
C LEU A 161 7.41 -19.97 -2.40
N GLU A 162 7.20 -19.30 -3.54
CA GLU A 162 7.49 -19.82 -4.88
C GLU A 162 8.99 -19.96 -5.15
N ALA A 163 9.79 -19.01 -4.66
CA ALA A 163 11.24 -18.98 -4.85
C ALA A 163 11.96 -18.60 -3.53
N PRO A 164 12.08 -19.55 -2.58
CA PRO A 164 12.77 -19.31 -1.32
C PRO A 164 14.22 -18.88 -1.54
N ALA A 165 14.61 -17.76 -0.93
CA ALA A 165 15.95 -17.20 -1.02
C ALA A 165 16.36 -16.64 0.35
N GLY A 166 17.11 -15.54 0.36
CA GLY A 166 17.42 -14.79 1.57
C GLY A 166 16.25 -13.98 2.14
N PRO A 167 16.50 -13.20 3.21
CA PRO A 167 15.49 -12.33 3.82
C PRO A 167 14.91 -11.32 2.83
N VAL A 168 13.63 -10.99 3.01
CA VAL A 168 12.98 -9.89 2.29
C VAL A 168 13.50 -8.56 2.84
N LEU A 169 14.08 -7.73 1.98
CA LEU A 169 14.55 -6.41 2.39
C LEU A 169 13.39 -5.41 2.30
N VAL A 170 12.99 -4.84 3.43
CA VAL A 170 11.95 -3.81 3.50
C VAL A 170 12.59 -2.50 3.94
N HIS A 171 12.36 -1.42 3.19
CA HIS A 171 12.84 -0.10 3.55
C HIS A 171 11.85 1.01 3.24
N CYS A 172 12.01 2.12 3.94
CA CYS A 172 11.39 3.40 3.61
C CYS A 172 12.49 4.47 3.63
N SER A 173 12.31 5.58 4.35
CA SER A 173 13.38 6.56 4.58
C SER A 173 14.28 6.16 5.75
N ALA A 174 13.73 6.06 6.96
CA ALA A 174 14.48 5.66 8.16
C ALA A 174 14.49 4.14 8.43
N GLY A 175 13.59 3.39 7.78
CA GLY A 175 13.44 1.96 7.98
C GLY A 175 12.77 1.57 9.30
N ILE A 176 11.86 2.41 9.83
CA ILE A 176 11.19 2.15 11.13
C ILE A 176 9.67 2.37 11.12
N GLY A 177 9.18 3.43 10.45
CA GLY A 177 7.75 3.76 10.42
C GLY A 177 6.97 2.85 9.47
N ARG A 178 6.89 3.24 8.19
CA ARG A 178 6.23 2.48 7.12
C ARG A 178 6.72 1.03 7.04
N THR A 179 8.04 0.85 7.13
CA THR A 179 8.71 -0.46 7.21
C THR A 179 8.22 -1.30 8.39
N GLY A 180 8.12 -0.71 9.58
CA GLY A 180 7.62 -1.42 10.75
C GLY A 180 6.16 -1.80 10.64
N THR A 181 5.33 -0.93 10.08
CA THR A 181 3.91 -1.23 9.84
C THR A 181 3.73 -2.38 8.84
N PHE A 182 4.50 -2.42 7.75
CA PHE A 182 4.47 -3.52 6.79
C PHE A 182 4.88 -4.86 7.43
N ILE A 183 5.98 -4.87 8.18
CA ILE A 183 6.48 -6.09 8.84
C ILE A 183 5.51 -6.55 9.94
N ALA A 184 4.96 -5.63 10.73
CA ALA A 184 3.97 -5.95 11.76
C ALA A 184 2.70 -6.53 11.15
N LEU A 185 2.22 -5.99 10.02
CA LEU A 185 1.05 -6.50 9.31
C LEU A 185 1.26 -7.95 8.84
N ASP A 186 2.41 -8.24 8.23
CA ASP A 186 2.78 -9.61 7.85
C ASP A 186 2.77 -10.57 9.05
N PHE A 187 3.43 -10.16 10.15
CA PHE A 187 3.48 -10.95 11.38
C PHE A 187 2.06 -11.24 11.91
N LEU A 188 1.22 -10.21 12.01
CA LEU A 188 -0.11 -10.31 12.61
C LEU A 188 -1.08 -11.10 11.74
N LEU A 189 -1.01 -10.99 10.41
CA LEU A 189 -1.81 -11.81 9.50
C LEU A 189 -1.44 -13.30 9.62
N LYS A 190 -0.15 -13.61 9.74
CA LYS A 190 0.33 -14.98 9.98
C LYS A 190 -0.08 -15.50 11.36
N MET A 191 0.00 -14.66 12.40
CA MET A 191 -0.46 -14.97 13.76
C MET A 191 -1.96 -15.29 13.77
N GLY A 192 -2.79 -14.40 13.22
CA GLY A 192 -4.24 -14.59 13.16
C GLY A 192 -4.64 -15.86 12.39
N LYS A 193 -3.94 -16.19 11.30
CA LYS A 193 -4.16 -17.45 10.56
C LYS A 193 -3.75 -18.69 11.36
N ALA A 194 -2.68 -18.61 12.15
CA ALA A 194 -2.12 -19.76 12.86
C ALA A 194 -2.78 -20.02 14.23
N GLU A 195 -3.19 -18.97 14.94
CA GLU A 195 -3.69 -19.03 16.32
C GLU A 195 -5.19 -18.72 16.43
N GLY A 196 -5.79 -18.07 15.43
CA GLY A 196 -7.13 -17.51 15.55
C GLY A 196 -7.21 -16.27 16.44
N GLU A 197 -6.07 -15.77 16.92
CA GLU A 197 -5.92 -14.60 17.78
C GLU A 197 -4.79 -13.70 17.25
N VAL A 198 -4.82 -12.41 17.63
CA VAL A 198 -3.80 -11.42 17.26
C VAL A 198 -3.46 -10.55 18.46
N ASP A 199 -2.18 -10.26 18.65
CA ASP A 199 -1.69 -9.32 19.66
C ASP A 199 -0.81 -8.24 19.02
N VAL A 200 -1.45 -7.12 18.65
CA VAL A 200 -0.79 -6.00 17.99
C VAL A 200 0.23 -5.32 18.91
N PHE A 201 -0.07 -5.21 20.21
CA PHE A 201 0.81 -4.55 21.17
C PHE A 201 2.10 -5.35 21.35
N HIS A 202 1.97 -6.65 21.63
CA HIS A 202 3.12 -7.53 21.80
C HIS A 202 3.93 -7.66 20.51
N CYS A 203 3.28 -7.75 19.35
CA CYS A 203 3.96 -7.74 18.06
C CYS A 203 4.85 -6.50 17.89
N VAL A 204 4.30 -5.30 18.08
CA VAL A 204 5.06 -4.05 17.93
C VAL A 204 6.14 -3.92 19.00
N GLN A 205 5.88 -4.34 20.24
CA GLN A 205 6.89 -4.40 21.30
C GLN A 205 8.08 -5.27 20.86
N ARG A 206 7.82 -6.49 20.38
CA ARG A 206 8.84 -7.45 19.95
C ARG A 206 9.64 -6.93 18.76
N LEU A 207 9.01 -6.27 17.78
CA LEU A 207 9.73 -5.60 16.69
C LEU A 207 10.64 -4.49 17.22
N ARG A 208 10.21 -3.75 18.25
CA ARG A 208 11.02 -2.69 18.88
C ARG A 208 12.22 -3.22 19.65
N GLU A 209 12.23 -4.47 20.07
CA GLU A 209 13.39 -5.14 20.67
C GLU A 209 14.48 -5.48 19.63
N GLN A 210 14.10 -5.62 18.34
CA GLN A 210 15.03 -5.90 17.23
C GLN A 210 15.51 -4.62 16.52
N ARG A 211 14.65 -3.59 16.42
CA ARG A 211 15.00 -2.29 15.82
C ARG A 211 14.23 -1.15 16.47
N VAL A 212 14.93 -0.05 16.73
CA VAL A 212 14.35 1.10 17.44
C VAL A 212 13.09 1.65 16.76
N SER A 213 12.07 1.97 17.56
CA SER A 213 10.88 2.73 17.13
C SER A 213 10.12 2.16 15.92
N MET A 214 10.12 0.84 15.73
CA MET A 214 9.26 0.17 14.74
C MET A 214 7.79 0.55 14.98
N VAL A 215 7.08 0.87 13.90
CA VAL A 215 5.76 1.53 13.93
C VAL A 215 5.88 2.86 14.70
N GLN A 216 6.26 3.91 13.99
CA GLN A 216 6.83 5.11 14.59
C GLN A 216 5.78 6.06 15.17
N THR A 217 4.61 6.15 14.54
CA THR A 217 3.56 7.12 14.93
C THR A 217 2.29 6.43 15.41
N LYS A 218 1.47 7.16 16.17
CA LYS A 218 0.16 6.65 16.64
C LYS A 218 -0.76 6.35 15.45
N GLU A 219 -0.73 7.19 14.42
CA GLU A 219 -1.54 7.03 13.21
C GLU A 219 -1.18 5.72 12.48
N GLN A 220 0.12 5.39 12.39
CA GLN A 220 0.57 4.11 11.85
C GLN A 220 0.13 2.91 12.70
N TYR A 221 0.10 3.07 14.02
CA TYR A 221 -0.37 2.03 14.94
C TYR A 221 -1.89 1.82 14.83
N THR A 222 -2.68 2.89 14.74
CA THR A 222 -4.13 2.81 14.48
C THR A 222 -4.40 2.16 13.12
N PHE A 223 -3.71 2.61 12.07
CA PHE A 223 -3.86 2.05 10.73
C PHE A 223 -3.50 0.56 10.68
N LEU A 224 -2.54 0.10 11.49
CA LEU A 224 -2.21 -1.32 11.61
C LEU A 224 -3.41 -2.15 12.07
N TYR A 225 -4.24 -1.64 12.99
CA TYR A 225 -5.49 -2.34 13.36
C TYR A 225 -6.51 -2.33 12.23
N GLU A 226 -6.68 -1.20 11.54
CA GLU A 226 -7.64 -1.05 10.44
C GLU A 226 -7.33 -2.03 9.29
N VAL A 227 -6.07 -2.04 8.83
CA VAL A 227 -5.63 -2.92 7.74
C VAL A 227 -5.61 -4.40 8.16
N LEU A 228 -5.29 -4.70 9.43
CA LEU A 228 -5.37 -6.06 9.96
C LEU A 228 -6.82 -6.56 10.00
N LEU A 229 -7.75 -5.73 10.45
CA LEU A 229 -9.17 -6.04 10.48
C LEU A 229 -9.69 -6.36 9.08
N GLU A 230 -9.36 -5.54 8.09
CA GLU A 230 -9.70 -5.79 6.69
C GLU A 230 -9.12 -7.13 6.20
N GLY A 231 -7.82 -7.37 6.43
CA GLY A 231 -7.15 -8.59 5.98
C GLY A 231 -7.72 -9.87 6.61
N LEU A 232 -8.16 -9.81 7.88
CA LEU A 232 -8.75 -10.95 8.58
C LEU A 232 -10.24 -11.17 8.25
N LEU A 233 -11.00 -10.10 7.97
CA LEU A 233 -12.42 -10.22 7.62
C LEU A 233 -12.62 -10.63 6.16
N CYS A 234 -11.87 -10.05 5.24
CA CYS A 234 -12.07 -10.24 3.80
C CYS A 234 -11.25 -11.41 3.25
N GLY A 235 -10.06 -11.65 3.80
CA GLY A 235 -9.11 -12.61 3.23
C GLY A 235 -8.69 -12.25 1.78
N SER A 236 -8.10 -13.23 1.09
CA SER A 236 -7.73 -13.07 -0.32
C SER A 236 -8.88 -13.50 -1.22
N THR A 237 -9.49 -12.54 -1.91
CA THR A 237 -10.62 -12.76 -2.83
C THR A 237 -10.22 -12.67 -4.31
N GLY A 238 -8.92 -12.46 -4.59
CA GLY A 238 -8.39 -12.39 -5.95
C GLY A 238 -8.42 -13.76 -6.63
N VAL A 239 -9.00 -13.83 -7.83
CA VAL A 239 -9.10 -15.05 -8.64
C VAL A 239 -8.34 -14.88 -9.95
N PRO A 240 -7.40 -15.77 -10.30
CA PRO A 240 -6.77 -15.76 -11.62
C PRO A 240 -7.79 -15.90 -12.74
N VAL A 241 -7.57 -15.23 -13.87
CA VAL A 241 -8.53 -15.20 -15.00
C VAL A 241 -8.81 -16.61 -15.50
N GLU A 242 -7.79 -17.46 -15.57
CA GLU A 242 -7.88 -18.86 -15.95
C GLU A 242 -8.74 -19.71 -15.01
N SER A 243 -8.98 -19.24 -13.78
CA SER A 243 -9.74 -19.93 -12.74
C SER A 243 -11.14 -19.33 -12.51
N ILE A 244 -11.52 -18.24 -13.20
CA ILE A 244 -12.77 -17.54 -12.91
C ILE A 244 -14.00 -18.41 -13.18
N THR A 245 -13.99 -19.21 -14.25
CA THR A 245 -15.12 -20.06 -14.64
C THR A 245 -15.37 -21.16 -13.61
N SER A 246 -14.31 -21.82 -13.14
CA SER A 246 -14.42 -22.86 -12.12
C SER A 246 -14.86 -22.27 -10.79
N HIS A 247 -14.32 -21.11 -10.40
CA HIS A 247 -14.68 -20.41 -9.18
C HIS A 247 -16.18 -20.03 -9.16
N VAL A 248 -16.70 -19.41 -10.22
CA VAL A 248 -18.12 -19.03 -10.32
C VAL A 248 -19.04 -20.25 -10.25
N ARG A 249 -18.66 -21.37 -10.86
CA ARG A 249 -19.44 -22.62 -10.74
C ARG A 249 -19.48 -23.10 -9.29
N CYS A 250 -18.35 -23.13 -8.60
CA CYS A 250 -18.29 -23.53 -7.19
C CYS A 250 -19.16 -22.64 -6.29
N LEU A 251 -19.17 -21.32 -6.53
CA LEU A 251 -20.01 -20.39 -5.78
C LEU A 251 -21.51 -20.71 -5.93
N ARG A 252 -21.97 -20.98 -7.17
CA ARG A 252 -23.37 -21.34 -7.45
C ARG A 252 -23.77 -22.69 -6.85
N GLU A 253 -22.89 -23.67 -6.92
CA GLU A 253 -23.13 -24.99 -6.31
C GLU A 253 -23.24 -24.87 -4.78
N ALA A 254 -22.38 -24.06 -4.16
CA ALA A 254 -22.39 -23.82 -2.72
C ALA A 254 -23.69 -23.15 -2.22
N GLU A 255 -24.31 -22.26 -3.00
CA GLU A 255 -25.61 -21.64 -2.68
C GLU A 255 -26.74 -22.66 -2.51
N THR A 256 -26.71 -23.76 -3.27
CA THR A 256 -27.73 -24.83 -3.16
C THR A 256 -27.57 -25.67 -1.89
N SER A 257 -26.40 -25.64 -1.27
CA SER A 257 -26.13 -26.31 0.00
C SER A 257 -26.45 -25.36 1.18
N LYS A 258 -27.49 -25.67 1.97
CA LYS A 258 -27.91 -24.85 3.13
C LYS A 258 -26.83 -24.62 4.20
N HIS A 259 -25.68 -25.27 4.11
CA HIS A 259 -24.66 -25.28 5.17
C HIS A 259 -23.42 -24.45 4.82
N ASN A 260 -23.29 -23.91 3.60
CA ASN A 260 -22.08 -23.17 3.22
C ASN A 260 -22.27 -22.15 2.08
N ASN A 261 -23.19 -21.19 2.23
CA ASN A 261 -23.34 -20.10 1.24
C ASN A 261 -22.14 -19.13 1.33
N VAL A 262 -21.14 -19.33 0.46
CA VAL A 262 -19.92 -18.53 0.38
C VAL A 262 -20.22 -17.08 0.01
N LEU A 263 -21.10 -16.86 -0.99
CA LEU A 263 -21.48 -15.52 -1.44
C LEU A 263 -22.13 -14.71 -0.31
N GLU A 264 -22.97 -15.34 0.51
CA GLU A 264 -23.59 -14.63 1.63
C GLU A 264 -22.59 -14.32 2.75
N LYS A 265 -21.58 -15.17 2.96
CA LYS A 265 -20.47 -14.87 3.89
C LYS A 265 -19.64 -13.70 3.39
N GLU A 266 -19.29 -13.67 2.11
CA GLU A 266 -18.57 -12.55 1.47
C GLU A 266 -19.38 -11.26 1.56
N PHE A 267 -20.67 -11.30 1.23
CA PHE A 267 -21.53 -10.11 1.31
C PHE A 267 -21.71 -9.60 2.74
N LYS A 268 -21.81 -10.50 3.73
CA LYS A 268 -21.82 -10.11 5.15
C LYS A 268 -20.51 -9.46 5.60
N ALA A 269 -19.37 -9.88 5.05
CA ALA A 269 -18.10 -9.22 5.31
C ALA A 269 -18.09 -7.79 4.75
N LEU A 270 -18.61 -7.57 3.53
CA LEU A 270 -18.78 -6.23 2.95
C LEU A 270 -19.70 -5.33 3.79
N GLN A 271 -20.78 -5.88 4.35
CA GLN A 271 -21.69 -5.15 5.23
C GLN A 271 -21.01 -4.72 6.52
N LYS A 272 -20.29 -5.64 7.19
CA LYS A 272 -19.49 -5.30 8.37
C LYS A 272 -18.45 -4.23 8.07
N PHE A 273 -17.82 -4.30 6.91
CA PHE A 273 -16.89 -3.27 6.46
C PHE A 273 -17.57 -1.89 6.36
N SER A 274 -18.77 -1.85 5.79
CA SER A 274 -19.57 -0.61 5.71
C SER A 274 -19.96 -0.05 7.09
N GLU A 275 -20.11 -0.91 8.11
CA GLU A 275 -20.40 -0.50 9.49
C GLU A 275 -19.17 -0.01 10.25
N LEU A 276 -18.00 -0.62 10.01
CA LEU A 276 -16.77 -0.37 10.74
C LEU A 276 -16.01 0.86 10.25
N PHE A 277 -16.05 1.13 8.95
CA PHE A 277 -15.38 2.28 8.37
C PHE A 277 -16.28 3.50 8.48
N GLN A 278 -15.82 4.51 9.20
CA GLN A 278 -16.57 5.74 9.44
C GLN A 278 -17.00 6.36 8.10
N LEU A 279 -18.30 6.67 7.99
CA LEU A 279 -18.80 7.56 6.95
C LEU A 279 -17.97 8.84 7.00
N LEU A 280 -17.30 9.14 5.88
CA LEU A 280 -16.58 10.40 5.73
C LEU A 280 -17.57 11.56 5.93
N PRO A 281 -17.12 12.71 6.47
CA PRO A 281 -18.00 13.84 6.71
C PRO A 281 -18.75 14.24 5.43
N HIS A 282 -20.05 14.45 5.54
CA HIS A 282 -20.95 14.86 4.44
C HIS A 282 -21.72 16.13 4.82
N ARG A 283 -21.02 17.09 5.45
CA ARG A 283 -21.64 18.28 6.06
C ARG A 283 -22.30 19.16 5.01
N GLU A 284 -21.74 19.23 3.81
CA GLU A 284 -22.33 20.02 2.73
C GLU A 284 -23.68 19.44 2.28
N ALA A 285 -23.77 18.12 2.22
CA ALA A 285 -24.98 17.41 1.82
C ALA A 285 -26.11 17.55 2.84
N GLU A 286 -25.76 17.71 4.13
CA GLU A 286 -26.71 17.84 5.24
C GLU A 286 -27.27 19.25 5.44
N LYS A 287 -26.69 20.27 4.78
CA LYS A 287 -27.18 21.66 4.86
C LYS A 287 -28.67 21.73 4.53
N PRO A 288 -29.48 22.48 5.29
CA PRO A 288 -30.92 22.61 5.03
C PRO A 288 -31.27 23.01 3.58
N SER A 289 -30.46 23.86 2.96
CA SER A 289 -30.60 24.28 1.56
C SER A 289 -30.40 23.16 0.53
N ASN A 290 -29.66 22.11 0.90
CA ASN A 290 -29.26 21.01 0.02
C ASN A 290 -30.07 19.74 0.25
N GLN A 291 -30.82 19.64 1.36
CA GLN A 291 -31.61 18.45 1.70
C GLN A 291 -32.61 18.07 0.59
N THR A 292 -33.27 19.06 -0.02
CA THR A 292 -34.23 18.84 -1.12
C THR A 292 -33.56 18.43 -2.44
N LYS A 293 -32.24 18.55 -2.54
CA LYS A 293 -31.45 18.12 -3.70
C LYS A 293 -31.01 16.65 -3.60
N ASN A 294 -31.26 15.97 -2.48
CA ASN A 294 -30.89 14.58 -2.23
C ASN A 294 -32.08 13.63 -2.41
N ARG A 295 -31.95 12.62 -3.29
CA ARG A 295 -33.03 11.66 -3.56
C ARG A 295 -33.25 10.64 -2.46
N LYS A 296 -32.18 10.26 -1.75
CA LYS A 296 -32.23 9.34 -0.61
C LYS A 296 -31.46 9.97 0.55
N PRO A 297 -32.10 10.24 1.70
CA PRO A 297 -31.43 10.87 2.84
C PRO A 297 -30.23 10.10 3.39
N GLY A 298 -30.20 8.78 3.22
CA GLY A 298 -29.07 7.93 3.65
C GLY A 298 -27.99 7.72 2.58
N ILE A 299 -28.07 8.38 1.41
CA ILE A 299 -27.08 8.27 0.33
C ILE A 299 -26.59 9.67 0.01
N LEU A 300 -25.56 10.09 0.75
CA LEU A 300 -24.99 11.43 0.68
C LEU A 300 -23.52 11.37 0.24
N PRO A 301 -23.06 12.32 -0.59
CA PRO A 301 -21.67 12.38 -0.99
C PRO A 301 -20.81 12.88 0.18
N ALA A 302 -19.66 12.26 0.39
CA ALA A 302 -18.68 12.78 1.33
C ALA A 302 -18.04 14.07 0.80
N ASP A 303 -17.76 14.99 1.71
CA ASP A 303 -17.21 16.32 1.40
C ASP A 303 -15.84 16.21 0.70
N SER A 304 -15.08 15.15 0.96
CA SER A 304 -13.75 14.93 0.39
C SER A 304 -13.74 14.42 -1.05
N CYS A 305 -14.86 13.91 -1.56
CA CYS A 305 -14.93 13.33 -2.92
C CYS A 305 -16.07 13.91 -3.76
N ARG A 306 -16.79 14.92 -3.26
CA ARG A 306 -17.85 15.59 -4.03
C ARG A 306 -17.29 16.55 -5.08
N PRO A 307 -17.97 16.73 -6.22
CA PRO A 307 -17.71 17.85 -7.12
C PRO A 307 -18.14 19.19 -6.48
N ILE A 308 -17.51 20.25 -6.98
CA ILE A 308 -17.76 21.65 -6.64
C ILE A 308 -18.25 22.32 -7.92
N LEU A 309 -19.51 22.77 -7.92
CA LEU A 309 -20.10 23.40 -9.10
C LEU A 309 -19.72 24.88 -9.13
N MET A 310 -18.85 25.25 -10.06
CA MET A 310 -18.39 26.62 -10.25
C MET A 310 -19.27 27.40 -11.23
N SER A 311 -19.93 26.69 -12.15
CA SER A 311 -20.88 27.30 -13.12
C SER A 311 -22.31 27.42 -12.58
N SER A 312 -22.63 26.79 -11.46
CA SER A 312 -23.90 26.98 -10.74
C SER A 312 -23.58 27.57 -9.37
N LEU A 313 -24.00 28.81 -9.12
CA LEU A 313 -23.73 29.51 -7.85
C LEU A 313 -25.01 29.68 -7.05
N ASN A 314 -24.88 29.60 -5.73
CA ASN A 314 -25.94 29.94 -4.80
C ASN A 314 -26.12 31.47 -4.72
N ALA A 315 -27.21 31.92 -4.10
CA ALA A 315 -27.54 33.35 -3.99
C ALA A 315 -26.47 34.17 -3.23
N ASP A 316 -25.68 33.52 -2.37
CA ASP A 316 -24.57 34.12 -1.62
C ASP A 316 -23.23 34.09 -2.40
N GLY A 317 -23.25 33.63 -3.66
CA GLY A 317 -22.07 33.47 -4.51
C GLY A 317 -21.23 32.23 -4.21
N SER A 318 -21.65 31.38 -3.26
CA SER A 318 -20.94 30.12 -2.99
C SER A 318 -21.19 29.09 -4.11
N PRO A 319 -20.27 28.14 -4.34
CA PRO A 319 -20.45 27.07 -5.31
C PRO A 319 -21.71 26.23 -5.05
N GLY A 320 -22.37 25.84 -6.12
CA GLY A 320 -23.56 25.01 -6.09
C GLY A 320 -23.28 23.60 -5.59
N TYR A 321 -24.34 22.95 -5.11
CA TYR A 321 -24.32 21.58 -4.62
C TYR A 321 -25.11 20.65 -5.53
N ILE A 322 -24.53 19.48 -5.81
CA ILE A 322 -25.20 18.32 -6.41
C ILE A 322 -24.78 17.05 -5.67
N ASN A 323 -25.71 16.10 -5.54
CA ASN A 323 -25.43 14.79 -4.96
C ASN A 323 -24.67 13.92 -5.98
N ALA A 324 -23.35 14.04 -5.97
CA ALA A 324 -22.44 13.29 -6.81
C ALA A 324 -21.08 13.07 -6.12
N ILE A 325 -20.32 12.06 -6.55
CA ILE A 325 -18.96 11.81 -6.11
C ILE A 325 -18.04 11.51 -7.29
N PHE A 326 -16.75 11.81 -7.14
CA PHE A 326 -15.70 11.24 -7.97
C PHE A 326 -15.45 9.79 -7.58
N ALA A 327 -15.16 8.97 -8.58
CA ALA A 327 -14.79 7.58 -8.43
C ALA A 327 -13.60 7.25 -9.34
N ASN A 328 -12.72 6.41 -8.84
CA ASN A 328 -11.52 5.97 -9.55
C ASN A 328 -11.86 4.85 -10.54
N THR A 329 -11.06 4.75 -11.60
CA THR A 329 -10.98 3.57 -12.45
C THR A 329 -9.78 2.71 -12.05
N TYR A 330 -9.56 1.61 -12.76
CA TYR A 330 -8.39 0.75 -12.52
C TYR A 330 -7.05 1.49 -12.74
N THR A 331 -6.99 2.44 -13.68
CA THR A 331 -5.75 3.14 -14.06
C THR A 331 -5.70 4.60 -13.65
N GLU A 332 -6.85 5.27 -13.51
CA GLU A 332 -6.94 6.72 -13.32
C GLU A 332 -7.79 7.07 -12.09
N GLU A 333 -7.31 8.01 -11.27
CA GLU A 333 -8.05 8.60 -10.15
C GLU A 333 -9.10 9.60 -10.65
N ASP A 334 -10.21 9.74 -9.91
CA ASP A 334 -11.30 10.70 -10.13
C ASP A 334 -11.88 10.74 -11.56
N ARG A 335 -11.76 9.63 -12.28
CA ARG A 335 -12.11 9.54 -13.70
C ARG A 335 -13.61 9.42 -13.98
N LEU A 336 -14.36 8.89 -13.03
CA LEU A 336 -15.81 8.72 -13.13
C LEU A 336 -16.52 9.69 -12.17
N ILE A 337 -17.67 10.20 -12.58
CA ILE A 337 -18.60 10.91 -11.69
C ILE A 337 -19.84 10.06 -11.52
N ILE A 338 -20.11 9.64 -10.28
CA ILE A 338 -21.30 8.88 -9.91
C ILE A 338 -22.30 9.86 -9.31
N THR A 339 -23.49 9.96 -9.88
CA THR A 339 -24.53 10.89 -9.44
C THR A 339 -25.90 10.23 -9.45
N GLN A 340 -26.82 10.74 -8.63
CA GLN A 340 -28.22 10.32 -8.66
C GLN A 340 -28.91 10.82 -9.94
N LEU A 341 -30.05 10.22 -10.29
CA LEU A 341 -30.91 10.78 -11.34
C LEU A 341 -31.33 12.22 -10.98
N PRO A 342 -31.14 13.21 -11.86
CA PRO A 342 -31.46 14.59 -11.55
C PRO A 342 -32.96 14.79 -11.31
N PHE A 343 -33.30 15.74 -10.45
CA PHE A 343 -34.66 16.26 -10.32
C PHE A 343 -34.88 17.37 -11.34
N PRO A 344 -36.15 17.70 -11.66
CA PRO A 344 -36.46 18.94 -12.38
C PRO A 344 -35.82 20.18 -11.74
N THR A 345 -35.75 20.22 -10.40
CA THR A 345 -35.15 21.31 -9.62
C THR A 345 -33.62 21.31 -9.60
N THR A 346 -32.96 20.21 -9.99
CA THR A 346 -31.49 20.08 -10.02
C THR A 346 -30.94 19.88 -11.43
N LEU A 347 -31.75 20.11 -12.48
CA LEU A 347 -31.29 19.97 -13.87
C LEU A 347 -30.19 20.96 -14.23
N VAL A 348 -30.29 22.20 -13.74
CA VAL A 348 -29.25 23.22 -13.94
C VAL A 348 -27.94 22.79 -13.28
N ASP A 349 -28.01 22.32 -12.02
CA ASP A 349 -26.86 21.79 -11.30
C ASP A 349 -26.23 20.57 -12.01
N PHE A 350 -27.06 19.71 -12.60
CA PHE A 350 -26.59 18.55 -13.38
C PHE A 350 -25.83 18.97 -14.64
N TRP A 351 -26.34 19.95 -15.39
CA TRP A 351 -25.64 20.45 -16.57
C TRP A 351 -24.39 21.25 -16.21
N ALA A 352 -24.41 21.98 -15.09
CA ALA A 352 -23.21 22.61 -14.54
C ALA A 352 -22.15 21.55 -14.18
N LEU A 353 -22.53 20.43 -13.58
CA LEU A 353 -21.62 19.31 -13.31
C LEU A 353 -20.97 18.77 -14.59
N VAL A 354 -21.80 18.51 -15.62
CA VAL A 354 -21.32 18.02 -16.92
C VAL A 354 -20.35 19.01 -17.56
N TRP A 355 -20.65 20.30 -17.47
CA TRP A 355 -19.83 21.38 -18.03
C TRP A 355 -18.52 21.59 -17.27
N ASP A 356 -18.60 21.81 -15.96
CA ASP A 356 -17.46 22.13 -15.08
C ASP A 356 -16.37 21.06 -15.12
N TYR A 357 -16.79 19.80 -15.27
CA TYR A 357 -15.90 18.65 -15.32
C TYR A 357 -15.75 18.07 -16.72
N THR A 358 -16.16 18.80 -17.76
CA THR A 358 -15.93 18.46 -19.17
C THR A 358 -16.38 17.06 -19.56
N CYS A 359 -17.49 16.60 -18.98
CA CYS A 359 -18.02 15.26 -19.23
C CYS A 359 -18.49 15.15 -20.68
N THR A 360 -17.90 14.23 -21.44
CA THR A 360 -18.24 13.99 -22.85
C THR A 360 -19.25 12.86 -23.05
N SER A 361 -19.63 12.15 -21.99
CA SER A 361 -20.55 11.01 -22.05
C SER A 361 -21.34 10.90 -20.76
N VAL A 362 -22.63 10.57 -20.89
CA VAL A 362 -23.55 10.32 -19.78
C VAL A 362 -24.14 8.94 -19.94
N VAL A 363 -24.00 8.10 -18.92
CA VAL A 363 -24.55 6.74 -18.88
C VAL A 363 -25.76 6.72 -17.95
N VAL A 364 -26.93 6.39 -18.49
CA VAL A 364 -28.18 6.31 -17.72
C VAL A 364 -28.53 4.84 -17.51
N LEU A 365 -28.58 4.41 -16.24
CA LEU A 365 -28.82 3.02 -15.86
C LEU A 365 -30.28 2.72 -15.48
N ASN A 366 -31.15 3.72 -15.57
CA ASN A 366 -32.59 3.57 -15.34
C ASN A 366 -33.36 3.70 -16.66
N GLN A 367 -34.50 3.01 -16.76
CA GLN A 367 -35.48 3.37 -17.78
C GLN A 367 -36.02 4.78 -17.45
N LEU A 368 -36.00 5.64 -18.47
CA LEU A 368 -36.44 7.04 -18.38
C LEU A 368 -37.96 7.16 -18.51
#